data_AF-A0A2D3W7Q3-F1
#
_entry.id   AF-A0A2D3W7Q3-F1
#
_cell.length_a   1.000
_cell.length_b   1.000
_cell.length_c   1.000
_cell.angle_alpha   90.00
_cell.angle_beta   90.00
_cell.angle_gamma   90.00
#
_symmetry.space_group_name_H-M   'P 1'
#
loop_
_entity.id
_entity.type
_entity.pdbx_description
1 polymer ?
#
loop_
_entity_poly.entity_id
_entity_poly.type
_entity_poly.pdbx_seq_one_letter_code
_entity_poly.pdbx_strand_id
1 'polypeptide(L)'
;MIVRFIIIAFLSISTLYAHKINLFAYDEEGSLYVQSYFTKSAPCKQCTILLQDFQDKELARVQTDDEGKASIKLPAPHFKITVEGGMGHQATLDYEAKSHTKEELKTLPADTPLSKVALGLAIIVFFFGALFWIKRPTRR
;
A
#
# COMPACT_ATOMS: atom_id res chain seq x y z
N MET A 1 -44.05 25.26 -12.82
CA MET A 1 -42.66 25.46 -13.32
C MET A 1 -41.60 25.08 -12.30
N ILE A 2 -41.70 25.54 -11.05
CA ILE A 2 -40.73 25.29 -9.96
C ILE A 2 -40.48 23.80 -9.67
N VAL A 3 -41.51 22.96 -9.57
CA VAL A 3 -41.36 21.51 -9.29
C VAL A 3 -40.53 20.80 -10.37
N ARG A 4 -40.69 21.22 -11.63
CA ARG A 4 -39.97 20.64 -12.77
C ARG A 4 -38.49 21.03 -12.76
N PHE A 5 -38.17 22.24 -12.30
CA PHE A 5 -36.79 22.69 -12.05
C PHE A 5 -36.13 21.94 -10.89
N ILE A 6 -36.87 21.68 -9.81
CA ILE A 6 -36.36 20.92 -8.64
C ILE A 6 -36.00 19.48 -9.05
N ILE A 7 -36.84 18.83 -9.87
CA ILE A 7 -36.58 17.46 -10.36
C ILE A 7 -35.32 17.40 -11.24
N ILE A 8 -35.12 18.38 -12.14
CA ILE A 8 -33.94 18.44 -13.01
C ILE A 8 -32.66 18.71 -12.19
N ALA A 9 -32.72 19.58 -11.18
CA ALA A 9 -31.61 19.84 -10.28
C ALA A 9 -31.22 18.59 -9.48
N PHE A 10 -32.19 17.79 -9.03
CA PHE A 10 -31.95 16.56 -8.29
C PHE A 10 -31.32 15.45 -9.15
N LEU A 11 -31.70 15.37 -10.43
CA LEU A 11 -31.11 14.43 -11.40
C LEU A 11 -29.65 14.76 -11.79
N SER A 12 -29.18 15.97 -11.47
CA SER A 12 -27.82 16.42 -11.80
C SER A 12 -26.78 16.03 -10.74
N ILE A 13 -27.21 15.41 -9.63
CA ILE A 13 -26.32 14.93 -8.55
C ILE A 13 -25.79 13.54 -8.93
N SER A 14 -24.97 13.45 -9.97
CA SER A 14 -24.20 12.25 -10.25
C SER A 14 -22.81 12.38 -9.64
N THR A 15 -22.42 11.45 -8.77
CA THR A 15 -21.04 11.34 -8.31
C THR A 15 -20.20 10.81 -9.45
N LEU A 16 -19.33 11.66 -10.02
CA LEU A 16 -18.29 11.18 -10.92
C LEU A 16 -17.28 10.41 -10.09
N TYR A 17 -17.34 9.08 -10.15
CA TYR A 17 -16.24 8.22 -9.73
C TYR A 17 -15.09 8.45 -10.71
N ALA A 18 -14.28 9.47 -10.43
CA ALA A 18 -13.00 9.66 -11.10
C ALA A 18 -12.19 8.38 -10.87
N HIS A 19 -11.83 7.72 -11.97
CA HIS A 19 -11.22 6.40 -11.97
C HIS A 19 -9.85 6.50 -11.27
N LYS A 20 -9.76 5.96 -10.06
CA LYS A 20 -8.57 6.00 -9.22
C LYS A 20 -7.53 4.98 -9.70
N ILE A 21 -6.28 5.42 -9.82
CA ILE A 21 -5.09 4.56 -9.87
C ILE A 21 -4.67 4.26 -8.43
N ASN A 22 -4.41 2.99 -8.15
CA ASN A 22 -3.75 2.58 -6.91
C ASN A 22 -2.25 2.45 -7.21
N LEU A 23 -1.44 3.04 -6.33
CA LEU A 23 0.01 3.13 -6.43
C LEU A 23 0.63 2.52 -5.18
N PHE A 24 1.52 1.55 -5.38
CA PHE A 24 2.33 0.92 -4.34
C PHE A 24 3.79 1.11 -4.69
N ALA A 25 4.58 1.47 -3.69
CA ALA A 25 6.02 1.60 -3.83
C ALA A 25 6.71 1.01 -2.60
N TYR A 26 7.85 0.37 -2.82
CA TYR A 26 8.76 -0.09 -1.77
C TYR A 26 10.19 -0.08 -2.31
N ASP A 27 11.17 0.04 -1.43
CA ASP A 27 12.57 0.06 -1.80
C ASP A 27 13.37 -1.04 -1.10
N GLU A 28 14.24 -1.68 -1.87
CA GLU A 28 15.08 -2.78 -1.43
C GLU A 28 16.43 -2.74 -2.17
N GLU A 29 17.52 -2.88 -1.41
CA GLU A 29 18.89 -2.92 -1.95
C GLU A 29 19.25 -1.73 -2.87
N GLY A 30 18.72 -0.54 -2.57
CA GLY A 30 18.97 0.68 -3.36
C GLY A 30 18.16 0.79 -4.66
N SER A 31 17.22 -0.12 -4.88
CA SER A 31 16.25 -0.08 -5.98
C SER A 31 14.85 0.23 -5.44
N LEU A 32 14.16 1.14 -6.12
CA LEU A 32 12.75 1.43 -5.95
C LEU A 32 11.93 0.51 -6.86
N TYR A 33 10.94 -0.15 -6.27
CA TYR A 33 9.94 -0.95 -6.98
C TYR A 33 8.60 -0.25 -6.89
N VAL A 34 7.96 -0.07 -8.04
CA VAL A 34 6.66 0.59 -8.14
C VAL A 34 5.69 -0.35 -8.83
N GLN A 35 4.48 -0.46 -8.30
CA GLN A 35 3.38 -1.18 -8.91
C GLN A 35 2.14 -0.29 -8.94
N SER A 36 1.46 -0.27 -10.08
CA SER A 36 0.23 0.51 -10.24
C SER A 36 -0.88 -0.25 -10.98
N TYR A 37 -2.11 -0.05 -10.53
CA TYR A 37 -3.29 -0.71 -11.08
C TYR A 37 -4.54 0.15 -10.93
N PHE A 38 -5.45 0.04 -11.89
CA PHE A 38 -6.76 0.70 -11.84
C PHE A 38 -7.68 0.06 -10.81
N THR A 39 -8.72 0.77 -10.38
CA THR A 39 -9.67 0.32 -9.33
C THR A 39 -10.28 -1.07 -9.57
N LYS A 40 -10.37 -1.55 -10.82
CA LYS A 40 -10.81 -2.91 -11.17
C LYS A 40 -9.68 -3.96 -11.20
N SER A 41 -8.56 -3.68 -10.52
CA SER A 41 -7.34 -4.49 -10.49
C SER A 41 -6.66 -4.72 -11.85
N ALA A 42 -7.07 -3.99 -12.89
CA ALA A 42 -6.38 -4.02 -14.17
C ALA A 42 -5.02 -3.32 -14.02
N PRO A 43 -3.90 -3.92 -14.48
CA PRO A 43 -2.58 -3.30 -14.39
C PRO A 43 -2.55 -2.00 -15.20
N CYS A 44 -1.85 -0.99 -14.67
CA CYS A 44 -1.58 0.24 -15.42
C CYS A 44 -0.41 -0.04 -16.37
N LYS A 45 -0.68 -0.52 -17.57
CA LYS A 45 0.36 -0.91 -18.54
C LYS A 45 0.93 0.31 -19.26
N GLN A 46 2.25 0.36 -19.43
CA GLN A 46 2.95 1.47 -20.09
C GLN A 46 2.58 2.86 -19.55
N CYS A 47 2.18 2.92 -18.28
CA CYS A 47 1.91 4.15 -17.57
C CYS A 47 3.23 4.82 -17.22
N THR A 48 3.28 6.15 -17.33
CA THR A 48 4.50 6.89 -16.99
C THR A 48 4.59 7.04 -15.48
N ILE A 49 5.70 6.62 -14.90
CA ILE A 49 6.07 6.91 -13.53
C ILE A 49 7.10 8.04 -13.56
N LEU A 50 6.76 9.14 -12.91
CA LEU A 50 7.59 10.33 -12.78
C LEU A 50 8.02 10.46 -11.31
N LEU A 51 9.32 10.50 -11.08
CA LEU A 51 9.92 10.76 -9.77
C LEU A 51 10.38 12.22 -9.74
N GLN A 52 9.89 12.98 -8.77
CA GLN A 52 10.22 14.41 -8.63
C GLN A 52 10.64 14.72 -7.20
N ASP A 53 11.48 15.74 -7.01
CA ASP A 53 11.63 16.34 -5.69
C ASP A 53 10.41 17.21 -5.32
N PHE A 54 10.42 17.78 -4.12
CA PHE A 54 9.35 18.68 -3.65
C PHE A 54 9.39 20.08 -4.30
N GLN A 55 10.37 20.36 -5.16
CA GLN A 55 10.46 21.55 -6.01
C GLN A 55 10.00 21.24 -7.44
N ASP A 56 9.37 20.08 -7.64
CA ASP A 56 8.88 19.55 -8.92
C ASP A 56 9.98 19.30 -9.99
N LYS A 57 11.25 19.24 -9.58
CA LYS A 57 12.35 18.84 -10.46
C LYS A 57 12.28 17.34 -10.73
N GLU A 58 12.31 16.96 -12.00
CA GLU A 58 12.38 15.56 -12.42
C GLU A 58 13.71 14.92 -11.98
N LEU A 59 13.61 13.85 -11.19
CA LEU A 59 14.71 13.02 -10.74
C LEU A 59 14.88 11.80 -11.64
N ALA A 60 13.77 11.20 -12.06
CA ALA A 60 13.76 10.09 -13.01
C ALA A 60 12.38 9.89 -13.64
N ARG A 61 12.34 9.20 -14.78
CA ARG A 61 11.12 8.83 -15.49
C ARG A 61 11.25 7.42 -16.04
N VAL A 62 10.24 6.58 -15.82
CA VAL A 62 10.18 5.19 -16.27
C VAL A 62 8.75 4.82 -16.67
N GLN A 63 8.57 3.77 -17.47
CA GLN A 63 7.25 3.23 -17.77
C GLN A 63 7.04 1.89 -17.08
N THR A 64 5.78 1.61 -16.72
CA THR A 64 5.39 0.29 -16.25
C THR A 64 5.37 -0.74 -17.38
N ASP A 65 5.65 -2.00 -17.03
CA ASP A 65 5.50 -3.16 -17.89
C ASP A 65 4.02 -3.60 -18.05
N ASP A 66 3.81 -4.74 -18.71
CA ASP A 66 2.48 -5.33 -18.93
C ASP A 66 1.79 -5.81 -17.65
N GLU A 67 2.52 -5.93 -16.54
CA GLU A 67 2.00 -6.26 -15.21
C GLU A 67 1.76 -5.00 -14.35
N GLY A 68 2.01 -3.81 -14.90
CA GLY A 68 1.87 -2.54 -14.19
C GLY A 68 3.00 -2.27 -13.21
N LYS A 69 4.17 -2.89 -13.39
CA LYS A 69 5.34 -2.78 -12.50
C LYS A 69 6.46 -2.02 -13.17
N ALA A 70 7.28 -1.34 -12.37
CA ALA A 70 8.56 -0.78 -12.80
C ALA A 70 9.58 -0.87 -11.67
N SER A 71 10.86 -0.93 -12.04
CA SER A 71 11.97 -0.85 -11.10
C SER A 71 12.99 0.17 -11.60
N ILE A 72 13.51 0.97 -10.68
CA ILE A 72 14.51 1.99 -10.97
C ILE A 72 15.42 2.18 -9.76
N LYS A 73 16.67 2.61 -9.99
CA LYS A 73 17.55 2.99 -8.89
C LYS A 73 16.92 4.09 -8.06
N LEU A 74 17.03 3.98 -6.74
CA LEU A 74 16.49 4.94 -5.81
C LEU A 74 17.19 6.31 -6.01
N PRO A 75 16.48 7.38 -6.38
CA PRO A 75 17.14 8.62 -6.81
C PRO A 75 17.48 9.57 -5.66
N ALA A 76 16.77 9.47 -4.53
CA ALA A 76 16.87 10.34 -3.37
C ALA A 76 16.26 9.65 -2.14
N PRO A 77 16.56 10.09 -0.90
CA PRO A 77 15.91 9.55 0.29
C PRO A 77 14.43 9.92 0.37
N HIS A 78 14.06 11.14 0.00
CA HIS A 78 12.67 11.64 0.00
C HIS A 78 12.33 12.25 -1.35
N PHE A 79 11.17 11.87 -1.92
CA PHE A 79 10.71 12.35 -3.23
C PHE A 79 9.22 12.05 -3.43
N LYS A 80 8.63 12.65 -4.46
CA LYS A 80 7.26 12.45 -4.91
C LYS A 80 7.24 11.46 -6.08
N ILE A 81 6.34 10.48 -6.04
CA ILE A 81 6.07 9.51 -7.10
C ILE A 81 4.74 9.87 -7.73
N THR A 82 4.71 10.13 -9.04
CA THR A 82 3.48 10.37 -9.80
C THR A 82 3.34 9.31 -10.89
N VAL A 83 2.17 8.66 -10.96
CA VAL A 83 1.80 7.74 -12.05
C VAL A 83 0.79 8.42 -12.94
N GLU A 84 1.08 8.46 -14.23
CA GLU A 84 0.20 8.96 -15.28
C GLU A 84 -0.30 7.79 -16.15
N GLY A 85 -1.58 7.46 -16.02
CA GLY A 85 -2.25 6.42 -16.81
C GLY A 85 -2.98 6.93 -18.05
N GLY A 86 -2.83 8.22 -18.38
CA GLY A 86 -3.49 8.87 -19.51
C GLY A 86 -4.95 9.30 -19.24
N MET A 87 -5.50 10.17 -20.10
CA MET A 87 -6.87 10.69 -20.00
C MET A 87 -7.25 11.25 -18.61
N GLY A 88 -6.30 11.85 -17.89
CA GLY A 88 -6.50 12.39 -16.55
C GLY A 88 -6.47 11.37 -15.40
N HIS A 89 -6.14 10.10 -15.68
CA HIS A 89 -5.90 9.12 -14.62
C HIS A 89 -4.50 9.35 -14.05
N GLN A 90 -4.45 9.81 -12.79
CA GLN A 90 -3.21 10.08 -12.09
C GLN A 90 -3.30 9.61 -10.63
N ALA A 91 -2.17 9.18 -10.08
CA ALA A 91 -1.98 9.01 -8.65
C ALA A 91 -0.62 9.57 -8.23
N THR A 92 -0.56 10.13 -7.04
CA THR A 92 0.67 10.70 -6.49
C THR A 92 0.87 10.20 -5.06
N LEU A 93 2.12 9.93 -4.69
CA LEU A 93 2.55 9.45 -3.38
C LEU A 93 3.84 10.17 -2.98
N ASP A 94 3.86 10.76 -1.79
CA ASP A 94 5.10 11.20 -1.16
C ASP A 94 5.80 9.97 -0.56
N TYR A 95 7.07 9.77 -0.91
CA TYR A 95 7.83 8.57 -0.58
C TYR A 95 9.09 8.90 0.22
N GLU A 96 9.26 8.17 1.31
CA GLU A 96 10.46 8.17 2.15
C GLU A 96 11.08 6.77 2.10
N ALA A 97 12.32 6.71 1.61
CA ALA A 97 13.04 5.47 1.40
C ALA A 97 13.46 4.81 2.73
N LYS A 98 13.20 3.50 2.84
CA LYS A 98 13.51 2.70 4.03
C LYS A 98 14.87 2.01 3.96
N SER A 99 15.38 1.75 2.76
CA SER A 99 16.68 1.11 2.53
C SER A 99 17.87 2.01 2.90
N HIS A 100 17.69 3.33 2.90
CA HIS A 100 18.66 4.25 3.53
C HIS A 100 18.71 4.10 5.07
N THR A 101 17.68 3.51 5.67
CA THR A 101 17.53 3.32 7.12
C THR A 101 17.82 1.87 7.54
N LYS A 102 18.12 0.97 6.59
CA LYS A 102 18.26 -0.49 6.81
C LYS A 102 19.53 -0.94 7.56
N GLU A 103 20.33 -0.04 8.13
CA GLU A 103 21.30 -0.48 9.15
C GLU A 103 20.63 -0.87 10.49
N GLU A 104 19.35 -0.56 10.72
CA GLU A 104 18.66 -0.85 11.99
C GLU A 104 17.72 -2.08 11.98
N LEU A 105 17.72 -2.93 10.93
CA LEU A 105 16.83 -4.11 10.89
C LEU A 105 17.54 -5.41 10.46
N LYS A 106 18.72 -5.66 11.03
CA LYS A 106 19.30 -7.01 11.09
C LYS A 106 19.56 -7.53 12.51
N THR A 107 19.29 -6.74 13.54
CA THR A 107 19.22 -7.25 14.91
C THR A 107 17.77 -7.59 15.23
N LEU A 108 17.46 -8.89 15.28
CA LEU A 108 16.42 -9.37 16.19
C LEU A 108 16.58 -8.59 17.52
N PRO A 109 15.51 -8.05 18.13
CA PRO A 109 15.63 -7.45 19.46
C PRO A 109 16.23 -8.53 20.36
N ALA A 110 17.51 -8.37 20.72
CA ALA A 110 18.30 -9.34 21.47
C ALA A 110 17.81 -9.45 22.94
N ASP A 111 16.72 -8.77 23.24
CA ASP A 111 16.20 -8.45 24.54
C ASP A 111 14.66 -8.50 24.56
N THR A 112 13.98 -9.16 23.60
CA THR A 112 12.66 -9.72 23.96
C THR A 112 12.91 -10.73 25.07
N PRO A 113 12.55 -10.43 26.33
CA PRO A 113 12.91 -11.32 27.42
C PRO A 113 12.19 -12.62 27.17
N LEU A 114 12.92 -13.74 27.24
CA LEU A 114 12.40 -15.09 27.06
C LEU A 114 11.11 -15.33 27.87
N SER A 115 10.95 -14.61 28.99
CA SER A 115 9.74 -14.58 29.82
C SER A 115 8.48 -14.11 29.09
N LYS A 116 8.54 -13.11 28.19
CA LYS A 116 7.36 -12.64 27.43
C LYS A 116 6.92 -13.67 26.39
N VAL A 117 7.89 -14.32 25.73
CA VAL A 117 7.62 -15.42 24.79
C VAL A 117 7.03 -16.63 25.53
N ALA A 118 7.63 -17.02 26.66
CA ALA A 118 7.15 -18.12 27.49
C ALA A 118 5.75 -17.84 28.06
N LEU A 119 5.48 -16.60 28.50
CA LEU A 119 4.15 -16.19 28.98
C LEU A 119 3.10 -16.29 27.87
N GLY A 120 3.42 -15.83 26.65
CA GLY A 120 2.53 -15.96 25.50
C GLY A 120 2.19 -17.43 25.19
N LEU A 121 3.20 -18.30 25.16
CA LEU A 121 2.99 -19.74 24.95
C LEU A 121 2.16 -20.38 26.08
N ALA A 122 2.40 -20.00 27.34
CA ALA A 122 1.65 -20.50 28.48
C ALA A 122 0.17 -20.13 28.41
N ILE A 123 -0.14 -18.89 28.00
CA ILE A 123 -1.54 -18.43 27.81
C ILE A 123 -2.23 -19.24 26.71
N ILE A 124 -1.55 -19.47 25.58
CA ILE A 124 -2.08 -20.27 24.47
C ILE A 124 -2.39 -21.70 24.94
N VAL A 125 -1.43 -22.36 25.61
CA VAL A 125 -1.61 -23.73 26.12
C VAL A 125 -2.74 -23.80 27.14
N PHE A 126 -2.84 -22.81 28.04
CA PHE A 126 -3.91 -22.75 29.03
C PHE A 126 -5.29 -22.59 28.36
N PHE A 127 -5.42 -21.69 27.40
CA PHE A 127 -6.67 -21.45 26.68
C PHE A 127 -7.15 -22.72 25.97
N PHE A 128 -6.28 -23.38 25.20
CA PHE A 128 -6.63 -24.62 24.52
C PHE A 128 -6.83 -25.80 25.49
N GLY A 129 -6.09 -25.85 26.59
CA GLY A 129 -6.28 -26.86 27.64
C GLY A 129 -7.64 -26.74 28.33
N ALA A 130 -8.07 -25.52 28.65
CA ALA A 130 -9.39 -25.25 29.23
C ALA A 130 -10.51 -25.61 28.26
N LEU A 131 -10.39 -25.23 26.98
CA LEU A 131 -11.34 -25.63 25.94
C LEU A 131 -11.39 -27.15 25.77
N PHE A 132 -10.24 -27.83 25.76
CA PHE A 132 -10.17 -29.28 25.70
C PHE A 132 -10.86 -29.93 26.91
N TRP A 133 -10.64 -29.39 28.11
CA TRP A 133 -11.26 -29.88 29.34
C TRP A 133 -12.79 -29.70 29.33
N ILE A 134 -13.29 -28.52 28.95
CA ILE A 134 -14.72 -28.24 28.84
C ILE A 134 -15.38 -29.15 27.81
N LYS A 135 -14.67 -29.46 26.72
CA LYS A 135 -15.17 -30.36 25.67
C LYS A 135 -15.01 -31.85 26.01
N ARG A 136 -14.45 -32.23 27.18
CA ARG A 136 -14.40 -33.65 27.56
C ARG A 136 -15.82 -34.15 27.82
N PRO A 137 -16.35 -35.09 27.02
CA PRO A 137 -17.67 -35.66 27.31
C PRO A 137 -17.57 -36.46 28.61
N THR A 138 -18.47 -36.18 29.55
CA THR A 138 -18.65 -36.98 30.76
C THR A 138 -19.03 -38.39 30.31
N ARG A 139 -18.09 -39.34 30.36
CA ARG A 139 -18.41 -40.76 30.22
C ARG A 139 -19.31 -41.12 31.41
N ARG A 140 -20.61 -41.27 31.16
CA ARG A 140 -21.47 -42.11 31.99
C ARG A 140 -21.12 -43.57 31.74
#